data_AF-A0A560KW97-F1
#
_entry.id   AF-A0A560KW97-F1
#
_cell.length_a   1.000
_cell.length_b   1.000
_cell.length_c   1.000
_cell.angle_alpha   90.00
_cell.angle_beta   90.00
_cell.angle_gamma   90.00
#
_symmetry.space_group_name_H-M   'P 1'
#
loop_
_entity.id
_entity.type
_entity.pdbx_description
1 polymer ?
#
loop_
_entity_poly.entity_id
_entity_poly.type
_entity_poly.pdbx_seq_one_letter_code
_entity_poly.pdbx_strand_id
1 'polypeptide(L)'
;MRTIALVPFVTVALALSLSPASAAKKGYAAARAACLAQAGTTEAIFSARKATYAQGGIYKECMTGKGFDVTVRKSNGDRLY
;
A
#
# COMPACT_ATOMS: atom_id res chain seq x y z
N MET A 1 11.45 -3.26 -58.63
CA MET A 1 10.36 -2.34 -58.23
C MET A 1 9.30 -3.14 -57.47
N ARG A 2 9.04 -2.74 -56.21
CA ARG A 2 7.91 -3.07 -55.31
C ARG A 2 7.78 -4.52 -54.75
N THR A 3 8.14 -4.79 -53.47
CA THR A 3 7.32 -4.73 -52.20
C THR A 3 6.15 -5.74 -52.17
N ILE A 4 5.82 -6.54 -51.13
CA ILE A 4 6.01 -6.52 -49.66
C ILE A 4 5.94 -7.98 -49.14
N ALA A 5 6.73 -8.28 -48.12
CA ALA A 5 6.75 -9.55 -47.38
C ALA A 5 5.54 -9.72 -46.46
N LEU A 6 4.96 -10.92 -46.43
CA LEU A 6 4.05 -11.40 -45.39
C LEU A 6 4.85 -11.62 -44.09
N VAL A 7 4.67 -10.74 -43.10
CA VAL A 7 5.21 -10.91 -41.75
C VAL A 7 4.08 -11.47 -40.87
N PRO A 8 4.22 -12.67 -40.30
CA PRO A 8 3.28 -13.15 -39.30
C PRO A 8 3.49 -12.39 -37.99
N PHE A 9 2.38 -11.97 -37.41
CA PHE A 9 2.18 -11.62 -36.00
C PHE A 9 3.29 -12.09 -35.05
N VAL A 10 4.12 -11.15 -34.57
CA VAL A 10 4.77 -11.25 -33.27
C VAL A 10 4.58 -9.93 -32.55
N THR A 11 3.49 -9.86 -31.79
CA THR A 11 3.30 -8.92 -30.68
C THR A 11 4.36 -9.18 -29.63
N VAL A 12 5.48 -8.44 -29.66
CA VAL A 12 6.32 -8.27 -28.47
C VAL A 12 5.74 -7.12 -27.65
N ALA A 13 4.83 -7.49 -26.76
CA ALA A 13 4.53 -6.69 -25.58
C ALA A 13 5.70 -6.82 -24.60
N LEU A 14 6.35 -5.70 -24.24
CA LEU A 14 7.10 -5.39 -23.01
C LEU A 14 8.04 -4.22 -23.33
N ALA A 15 8.16 -3.15 -22.57
CA ALA A 15 8.06 -3.09 -21.13
C ALA A 15 7.49 -1.73 -20.67
N LEU A 16 6.38 -1.84 -19.94
CA LEU A 16 6.10 -1.15 -18.69
C LEU A 16 6.88 0.15 -18.40
N SER A 17 6.45 1.24 -19.02
CA SER A 17 6.47 2.57 -18.38
C SER A 17 5.39 2.67 -17.30
N LEU A 18 5.20 1.61 -16.48
CA LEU A 18 4.34 1.71 -15.30
C LEU A 18 5.14 2.45 -14.25
N SER A 19 4.93 3.77 -14.19
CA SER A 19 5.25 4.57 -13.02
C SER A 19 4.69 3.85 -11.78
N PRO A 20 5.52 3.27 -10.89
CA PRO A 20 5.02 2.52 -9.73
C PRO A 20 4.34 3.44 -8.69
N ALA A 21 4.39 4.77 -8.89
CA ALA A 21 3.80 5.76 -8.01
C ALA A 21 2.27 5.62 -7.85
N SER A 22 1.55 5.16 -8.89
CA SER A 22 0.09 4.98 -8.83
C SER A 22 -0.34 3.62 -8.27
N ALA A 23 0.50 2.59 -8.43
CA ALA A 23 0.26 1.26 -7.84
C ALA A 23 0.56 1.25 -6.32
N ALA A 24 1.56 2.01 -5.88
CA ALA A 24 1.94 2.13 -4.47
C ALA A 24 0.79 2.67 -3.59
N LYS A 25 0.02 3.66 -4.09
CA LYS A 25 -1.14 4.21 -3.35
C LYS A 25 -2.25 3.19 -3.15
N LYS A 26 -2.53 2.36 -4.16
CA LYS A 26 -3.58 1.32 -4.08
C LYS A 26 -3.17 0.21 -3.11
N GLY A 27 -1.89 -0.15 -3.09
CA GLY A 27 -1.32 -1.11 -2.13
C GLY A 27 -1.40 -0.62 -0.68
N TYR A 28 -1.07 0.66 -0.43
CA TYR A 28 -1.09 1.22 0.92
C TYR A 28 -2.49 1.22 1.56
N ALA A 29 -3.52 1.67 0.84
CA ALA A 29 -4.88 1.70 1.38
C ALA A 29 -5.42 0.29 1.70
N ALA A 30 -5.16 -0.67 0.82
CA ALA A 30 -5.53 -2.07 1.05
C ALA A 30 -4.74 -2.69 2.22
N ALA A 31 -3.43 -2.41 2.31
CA ALA A 31 -2.60 -2.83 3.43
C ALA A 31 -3.09 -2.22 4.75
N ARG A 32 -3.42 -0.93 4.76
CA ARG A 32 -3.94 -0.21 5.92
C ARG A 32 -5.25 -0.82 6.41
N ALA A 33 -6.22 -1.03 5.52
CA ALA A 33 -7.50 -1.65 5.91
C ALA A 33 -7.31 -3.04 6.51
N ALA A 34 -6.47 -3.89 5.88
CA ALA A 34 -6.16 -5.22 6.38
C ALA A 34 -5.44 -5.18 7.75
N CYS A 35 -4.46 -4.29 7.91
CA CYS A 35 -3.70 -4.16 9.15
C CYS A 35 -4.52 -3.55 10.29
N LEU A 36 -5.45 -2.63 10.00
CA LEU A 36 -6.40 -2.12 10.98
C LEU A 36 -7.35 -3.23 11.45
N ALA A 37 -7.89 -4.03 10.51
CA ALA A 37 -8.72 -5.17 10.84
C ALA A 37 -7.96 -6.21 11.69
N GLN A 38 -6.70 -6.49 11.36
CA GLN A 38 -5.84 -7.39 12.13
C GLN A 38 -5.52 -6.84 13.53
N ALA A 39 -5.35 -5.53 13.66
CA ALA A 39 -5.24 -4.85 14.94
C ALA A 39 -6.58 -4.75 15.70
N GLY A 40 -7.68 -5.31 15.18
CA GLY A 40 -9.00 -5.27 15.83
C GLY A 40 -9.56 -3.85 15.96
N THR A 41 -9.19 -2.95 15.06
CA THR A 41 -9.63 -1.55 15.06
C THR A 41 -10.18 -1.18 13.69
N THR A 42 -10.93 -0.09 13.63
CA THR A 42 -11.41 0.47 12.36
C THR A 42 -10.64 1.74 12.00
N GLU A 43 -10.75 2.13 10.74
CA GLU A 43 -10.15 3.37 10.25
C GLU A 43 -10.69 4.60 10.98
N ALA A 44 -11.98 4.59 11.36
CA ALA A 44 -12.61 5.64 12.14
C ALA A 44 -11.97 5.78 13.54
N ILE A 45 -11.79 4.66 14.26
CA ILE A 45 -11.19 4.64 15.61
C ILE A 45 -9.72 5.08 15.56
N PHE A 46 -8.97 4.59 14.57
CA PHE A 46 -7.56 4.93 14.41
C PHE A 46 -7.36 6.40 14.01
N SER A 47 -8.19 6.91 13.10
CA SER A 47 -8.13 8.31 12.65
C SER A 47 -8.61 9.28 13.73
N ALA A 48 -9.56 8.87 14.58
CA ALA A 48 -9.95 9.59 15.78
C ALA A 48 -8.89 9.52 16.92
N ARG A 49 -7.76 8.82 16.69
CA ARG A 49 -6.71 8.57 17.69
C ARG A 49 -7.25 7.97 19.00
N LYS A 50 -8.23 7.08 18.86
CA LYS A 50 -8.86 6.34 19.96
C LYS A 50 -8.43 4.87 20.03
N ALA A 51 -7.61 4.41 19.09
CA ALA A 51 -7.02 3.08 19.14
C ALA A 51 -6.08 2.95 20.35
N THR A 52 -6.04 1.77 20.97
CA THR A 52 -5.15 1.50 22.11
C THR A 52 -3.70 1.35 21.67
N TYR A 53 -2.76 1.48 22.61
CA TYR A 53 -1.33 1.30 22.35
C TYR A 53 -1.00 -0.06 21.72
N ALA A 54 -1.69 -1.13 22.13
CA ALA A 54 -1.55 -2.47 21.57
C ALA A 54 -2.04 -2.52 20.12
N GLN A 55 -3.19 -1.92 19.81
CA GLN A 55 -3.72 -1.84 18.44
C GLN A 55 -2.78 -1.03 17.52
N GLY A 56 -2.21 0.06 18.03
CA GLY A 56 -1.19 0.85 17.33
C GLY A 56 0.08 0.06 17.02
N GLY A 57 0.51 -0.80 17.95
CA GLY A 57 1.68 -1.67 17.77
C GLY A 57 1.46 -2.71 16.69
N ILE A 58 0.36 -3.46 16.79
CA ILE A 58 -0.03 -4.49 15.81
C ILE A 58 -0.20 -3.87 14.41
N TYR A 59 -0.80 -2.68 14.33
CA TYR A 59 -0.92 -1.95 13.06
C TYR A 59 0.44 -1.60 12.46
N LYS A 60 1.36 -1.05 13.26
CA LYS A 60 2.71 -0.73 12.79
C LYS A 60 3.44 -1.98 12.33
N GLU A 61 3.48 -3.03 13.13
CA GLU A 61 4.16 -4.28 12.78
C GLU A 61 3.61 -4.88 11.48
N CYS A 62 2.29 -4.87 11.30
CA CYS A 62 1.66 -5.34 10.07
C CYS A 62 2.04 -4.47 8.86
N MET A 63 2.06 -3.14 8.99
CA MET A 63 2.44 -2.24 7.90
C MET A 63 3.93 -2.36 7.55
N THR A 64 4.80 -2.45 8.57
CA THR A 64 6.23 -2.68 8.39
C THR A 64 6.50 -4.03 7.71
N GLY A 65 5.79 -5.10 8.10
CA GLY A 65 5.87 -6.40 7.44
C GLY A 65 5.39 -6.39 5.98
N LYS A 66 4.58 -5.40 5.59
CA LYS A 66 4.16 -5.16 4.20
C LYS A 66 5.06 -4.18 3.44
N GLY A 67 6.19 -3.76 4.04
CA GLY A 67 7.16 -2.86 3.43
C GLY A 67 6.79 -1.37 3.52
N PHE A 68 5.83 -1.01 4.37
CA PHE A 68 5.44 0.38 4.59
C PHE A 68 5.95 0.88 5.94
N ASP A 69 6.72 1.96 5.90
CA ASP A 69 7.08 2.69 7.11
C ASP A 69 5.92 3.59 7.52
N VAL A 70 5.33 3.31 8.70
CA VAL A 70 4.22 4.08 9.25
C VAL A 70 4.56 4.57 10.64
N THR A 71 4.33 5.87 10.86
CA THR A 71 4.43 6.49 12.18
C THR A 71 3.07 6.47 12.85
N VAL A 72 2.97 5.84 14.01
CA VAL A 72 1.75 5.87 14.82
C VAL A 72 1.91 6.97 15.86
N ARG A 73 0.90 7.84 15.99
CA ARG A 73 0.92 8.97 16.93
C ARG A 73 -0.13 8.80 18.01
N LYS A 74 0.20 9.27 19.21
CA LYS A 74 -0.72 9.40 20.33
C LYS A 74 -1.74 10.51 20.06
N SER A 75 -2.82 10.53 20.85
CA SER A 75 -3.86 11.56 20.73
C SER A 75 -3.30 12.98 20.90
N ASN A 76 -2.31 13.16 21.79
CA ASN A 76 -1.57 14.40 22.02
C ASN A 76 -0.58 14.79 20.91
N GLY A 77 -0.46 13.99 19.84
CA GLY A 77 0.39 14.29 18.67
C GLY A 77 1.82 13.76 18.73
N ASP A 78 2.28 13.30 19.90
CA ASP A 78 3.59 12.65 20.05
C ASP A 78 3.68 11.36 19.23
N ARG A 79 4.90 11.05 18.77
CA ARG A 79 5.19 9.75 18.18
C ARG A 79 5.08 8.66 19.24
N LEU A 80 4.29 7.64 18.94
CA LEU A 80 4.22 6.43 19.75
C LEU A 80 5.22 5.39 19.25
N TYR A 81 5.25 5.19 17.93
CA TYR A 81 6.14 4.27 17.26
C TYR A 81 6.72 4.90 16.00
#